data_AF-A0A7G6TUI5-F1
#
_entry.id   AF-A0A7G6TUI5-F1
#
_cell.length_a   1.000
_cell.length_b   1.000
_cell.length_c   1.000
_cell.angle_alpha   90.00
_cell.angle_beta   90.00
_cell.angle_gamma   90.00
#
_symmetry.space_group_name_H-M   'P 1'
#
loop_
_entity.id
_entity.type
_entity.pdbx_description
1 polymer ?
#
loop_
_entity_poly.entity_id
_entity_poly.type
_entity_poly.pdbx_seq_one_letter_code
_entity_poly.pdbx_strand_id
1 'polypeptide(L)'
;MSEKGLKMFLRYVFGCALAAIAFCGNAQAAIMEVTYSGNIYNSFSNDVGGTFGAAGASLEGKAISVAFRYDTSLAPITSGPQNNQISGAAVSVGITINGITKLYNTFYTSLVQNYNDGQKHTNVQAEANFDNSGIHYLTMSSTDNVTGAFPLSLTTAYNFTGPLGNGFFRLENGTQALFTPTHVTSVQIAAAVPEPSTWALMILGFAGVGFVAARKRKNQGVGLAA
;
A
#
# COMPACT_ATOMS: atom_id res chain seq x y z
N MET A 1 16.58 12.24 -48.00
CA MET A 1 15.39 12.84 -47.35
C MET A 1 15.45 14.35 -47.58
N SER A 2 14.44 14.95 -48.20
CA SER A 2 14.46 16.39 -48.51
C SER A 2 14.34 17.23 -47.23
N GLU A 3 14.85 18.46 -47.24
CA GLU A 3 14.78 19.39 -46.10
C GLU A 3 13.33 19.62 -45.63
N LYS A 4 12.37 19.61 -46.57
CA LYS A 4 10.93 19.63 -46.28
C LYS A 4 10.47 18.37 -45.56
N GLY A 5 10.94 17.20 -45.98
CA GLY A 5 10.60 15.92 -45.33
C GLY A 5 11.10 15.83 -43.89
N LEU A 6 12.31 16.35 -43.61
CA LEU A 6 12.86 16.38 -42.26
C LEU A 6 12.09 17.33 -41.33
N LYS A 7 11.73 18.54 -41.80
CA LYS A 7 10.93 19.50 -41.03
C LYS A 7 9.53 18.97 -40.72
N MET A 8 8.93 18.25 -41.66
CA MET A 8 7.61 17.64 -41.48
C MET A 8 7.67 16.48 -40.48
N PHE A 9 8.67 15.60 -40.57
CA PHE A 9 8.88 14.50 -39.62
C PHE A 9 9.11 15.00 -38.19
N LEU A 10 9.95 16.03 -37.99
CA LEU A 10 10.20 16.62 -36.67
C LEU A 10 8.92 17.21 -36.04
N ARG A 11 8.04 17.84 -36.83
CA ARG A 11 6.76 18.36 -36.35
C ARG A 11 5.81 17.26 -35.88
N TYR A 12 5.74 16.15 -36.62
CA TYR A 12 4.91 15.01 -36.22
C TYR A 12 5.46 14.32 -34.97
N VAL A 13 6.78 14.12 -34.87
CA VAL A 13 7.41 13.51 -33.69
C VAL A 13 7.22 14.38 -32.43
N PHE A 14 7.43 15.70 -32.53
CA PHE A 14 7.18 16.60 -31.39
C PHE A 14 5.70 16.67 -31.02
N GLY A 15 4.79 16.67 -32.01
CA GLY A 15 3.35 16.66 -31.76
C GLY A 15 2.88 15.39 -31.06
N CYS A 16 3.37 14.22 -31.48
CA CYS A 16 3.07 12.94 -30.84
C CYS A 16 3.67 12.84 -29.43
N ALA A 17 4.88 13.36 -29.20
CA ALA A 17 5.50 13.39 -27.88
C ALA A 17 4.73 14.29 -26.89
N LEU A 18 4.30 15.48 -27.33
CA LEU A 18 3.46 16.38 -26.53
C LEU A 18 2.10 15.78 -26.21
N ALA A 19 1.48 15.08 -27.18
CA ALA A 19 0.22 14.37 -26.95
C ALA A 19 0.40 13.19 -25.97
N ALA A 20 1.48 12.41 -26.08
CA ALA A 20 1.74 11.29 -25.16
C ALA A 20 1.95 11.74 -23.70
N ILE A 21 2.54 12.92 -23.48
CA ILE A 21 2.70 13.53 -22.14
C ILE A 21 1.37 14.07 -21.60
N ALA A 22 0.44 14.49 -22.47
CA ALA A 22 -0.88 14.97 -22.06
C ALA A 22 -1.87 13.85 -21.68
N PHE A 23 -1.62 12.60 -22.12
CA PHE A 23 -2.50 11.45 -21.89
C PHE A 23 -1.95 10.40 -20.91
N CYS A 24 -0.76 10.59 -20.33
CA CYS A 24 -0.32 9.76 -19.21
C CYS A 24 -1.07 10.18 -17.94
N GLY A 25 -2.27 9.62 -17.75
CA GLY A 25 -2.92 9.68 -16.44
C GLY A 25 -2.01 9.05 -15.39
N ASN A 26 -1.95 9.65 -14.20
CA ASN A 26 -1.22 9.09 -13.06
C ASN A 26 -1.93 7.79 -12.64
N ALA A 27 -1.53 6.65 -13.18
CA ALA A 27 -1.80 5.37 -12.53
C ALA A 27 -0.86 5.29 -11.32
N GLN A 28 -1.26 5.87 -10.20
CA GLN A 28 -0.48 5.82 -8.98
C GLN A 28 -0.84 4.54 -8.23
N ALA A 29 0.13 3.65 -8.05
CA ALA A 29 0.04 2.63 -7.02
C ALA A 29 -0.01 3.35 -5.67
N ALA A 30 -1.13 3.25 -4.97
CA ALA A 30 -1.29 3.80 -3.64
C ALA A 30 -1.26 2.65 -2.64
N ILE A 31 -0.32 2.71 -1.69
CA ILE A 31 -0.31 1.79 -0.57
C ILE A 31 -1.22 2.37 0.49
N MET A 32 -2.31 1.68 0.81
CA MET A 32 -3.13 1.98 1.97
C MET A 32 -2.53 1.29 3.19
N GLU A 33 -2.30 2.04 4.27
CA GLU A 33 -1.94 1.46 5.56
C GLU A 33 -3.06 1.68 6.57
N VAL A 34 -3.50 0.61 7.22
CA VAL A 34 -4.45 0.66 8.34
C VAL A 34 -3.77 0.11 9.58
N THR A 35 -3.69 0.93 10.63
CA THR A 35 -2.99 0.62 11.87
C THR A 35 -3.94 0.62 13.05
N TYR A 36 -3.96 -0.49 13.79
CA TYR A 36 -4.71 -0.69 15.03
C TYR A 36 -3.73 -0.69 16.19
N SER A 37 -3.96 0.17 17.19
CA SER A 37 -3.14 0.23 18.41
C SER A 37 -3.99 0.05 19.65
N GLY A 38 -3.45 -0.62 20.67
CA GLY A 38 -4.17 -0.89 21.90
C GLY A 38 -3.36 -1.71 22.89
N ASN A 39 -4.07 -2.44 23.76
CA ASN A 39 -3.47 -3.25 24.81
C ASN A 39 -4.01 -4.67 24.77
N ILE A 40 -3.12 -5.63 24.98
CA ILE A 40 -3.44 -7.04 25.14
C ILE A 40 -4.10 -7.22 26.52
N TYR A 41 -5.29 -7.82 26.59
CA TYR A 41 -6.13 -7.77 27.79
C TYR A 41 -6.35 -9.10 28.50
N ASN A 42 -5.77 -10.21 28.02
CA ASN A 42 -5.99 -11.51 28.65
C ASN A 42 -4.72 -12.32 28.88
N SER A 43 -4.83 -13.22 29.86
CA SER A 43 -3.77 -14.13 30.29
C SER A 43 -3.52 -15.31 29.35
N PHE A 44 -4.40 -15.55 28.37
CA PHE A 44 -4.20 -16.56 27.31
C PHE A 44 -3.28 -16.06 26.19
N SER A 45 -2.96 -14.77 26.19
CA SER A 45 -2.07 -14.14 25.22
C SER A 45 -0.63 -14.40 25.62
N ASN A 46 0.09 -15.15 24.79
CA ASN A 46 1.42 -15.63 25.11
C ASN A 46 2.33 -15.69 23.86
N ASP A 47 3.62 -15.54 24.12
CA ASP A 47 4.66 -15.59 23.11
C ASP A 47 5.29 -16.98 23.02
N VAL A 48 4.48 -17.99 22.69
CA VAL A 48 4.91 -19.40 22.69
C VAL A 48 6.22 -19.61 21.92
N GLY A 49 6.36 -18.94 20.76
CA GLY A 49 7.53 -19.07 19.91
C GLY A 49 8.68 -18.10 20.18
N GLY A 50 8.57 -17.19 21.16
CA GLY A 50 9.60 -16.17 21.44
C GLY A 50 9.75 -15.12 20.32
N THR A 51 8.64 -14.81 19.66
CA THR A 51 8.53 -13.84 18.57
C THR A 51 8.78 -12.41 19.02
N PHE A 52 8.27 -12.06 20.21
CA PHE A 52 8.21 -10.71 20.78
C PHE A 52 8.93 -10.63 22.13
N GLY A 53 9.77 -11.61 22.45
CA GLY A 53 10.47 -11.72 23.72
C GLY A 53 10.96 -13.14 23.99
N ALA A 54 10.94 -13.53 25.27
CA ALA A 54 11.28 -14.88 25.67
C ALA A 54 10.14 -15.86 25.32
N ALA A 55 10.49 -17.05 24.83
CA ALA A 55 9.50 -18.08 24.53
C ALA A 55 8.66 -18.44 25.76
N GLY A 56 7.35 -18.53 25.58
CA GLY A 56 6.36 -18.78 26.63
C GLY A 56 6.02 -17.58 27.50
N ALA A 57 6.61 -16.40 27.28
CA ALA A 57 6.29 -15.21 28.06
C ALA A 57 4.83 -14.77 27.88
N SER A 58 4.21 -14.27 28.95
CA SER A 58 2.89 -13.64 28.86
C SER A 58 2.97 -12.33 28.06
N LEU A 59 2.00 -12.13 27.18
CA LEU A 59 1.79 -10.89 26.44
C LEU A 59 0.74 -9.98 27.09
N GLU A 60 0.09 -10.44 28.16
CA GLU A 60 -0.94 -9.68 28.87
C GLU A 60 -0.44 -8.32 29.34
N GLY A 61 -1.27 -7.29 29.16
CA GLY A 61 -1.00 -5.91 29.54
C GLY A 61 0.00 -5.18 28.62
N LYS A 62 0.64 -5.88 27.67
CA LYS A 62 1.59 -5.24 26.73
C LYS A 62 0.84 -4.38 25.72
N ALA A 63 1.47 -3.26 25.36
CA ALA A 63 1.03 -2.43 24.25
C ALA A 63 1.29 -3.18 22.93
N ILE A 64 0.33 -3.08 22.02
CA ILE A 64 0.37 -3.68 20.69
C ILE A 64 -0.02 -2.65 19.63
N SER A 65 0.67 -2.70 18.49
CA SER A 65 0.32 -2.00 17.26
C SER A 65 0.39 -2.96 16.08
N VAL A 66 -0.66 -3.04 15.28
CA VAL A 66 -0.78 -3.90 14.10
C VAL A 66 -1.04 -3.02 12.88
N ALA A 67 -0.12 -3.00 11.93
CA ALA A 67 -0.22 -2.22 10.69
C ALA A 67 -0.39 -3.15 9.49
N PHE A 68 -1.51 -3.04 8.78
CA PHE A 68 -1.75 -3.74 7.53
C PHE A 68 -1.51 -2.80 6.36
N ARG A 69 -0.74 -3.25 5.37
CA ARG A 69 -0.47 -2.50 4.15
C ARG A 69 -1.08 -3.23 2.97
N TYR A 70 -1.93 -2.54 2.22
CA TYR A 70 -2.58 -3.02 1.01
C TYR A 70 -2.14 -2.19 -0.18
N ASP A 71 -1.82 -2.84 -1.30
CA ASP A 71 -1.57 -2.16 -2.57
C ASP A 71 -2.85 -2.14 -3.40
N THR A 72 -3.48 -0.98 -3.50
CA THR A 72 -4.77 -0.84 -4.19
C THR A 72 -4.67 -1.06 -5.71
N SER A 73 -3.46 -1.24 -6.26
CA SER A 73 -3.26 -1.61 -7.66
C SER A 73 -3.31 -3.13 -7.90
N LEU A 74 -3.14 -3.95 -6.85
CA LEU A 74 -3.11 -5.42 -6.96
C LEU A 74 -4.51 -6.05 -6.92
N ALA A 75 -5.50 -5.37 -6.33
CA ALA A 75 -6.88 -5.82 -6.30
C ALA A 75 -7.85 -4.62 -6.34
N PRO A 76 -8.99 -4.74 -7.04
CA PRO A 76 -9.96 -3.66 -7.13
C PRO A 76 -10.66 -3.44 -5.78
N ILE A 77 -11.02 -2.18 -5.52
CA ILE A 77 -11.99 -1.84 -4.48
C ILE A 77 -13.37 -2.27 -4.97
N THR A 78 -14.02 -3.15 -4.22
CA THR A 78 -15.43 -3.51 -4.42
C THR A 78 -16.28 -2.59 -3.56
N SER A 79 -17.11 -1.77 -4.21
CA SER A 79 -17.99 -0.82 -3.53
C SER A 79 -19.44 -1.29 -3.51
N GLY A 80 -20.05 -1.18 -2.35
CA GLY A 80 -21.48 -1.36 -2.09
C GLY A 80 -22.08 -0.13 -1.40
N PRO A 81 -23.41 -0.12 -1.16
CA PRO A 81 -24.09 1.03 -0.57
C PRO A 81 -23.61 1.39 0.84
N GLN A 82 -23.11 0.40 1.59
CA GLN A 82 -22.72 0.54 2.99
C GLN A 82 -21.33 -0.03 3.27
N ASN A 83 -20.66 -0.63 2.30
CA ASN A 83 -19.31 -1.15 2.48
C ASN A 83 -18.41 -0.90 1.27
N ASN A 84 -17.15 -0.65 1.52
CA ASN A 84 -16.09 -0.78 0.54
C ASN A 84 -15.09 -1.80 1.05
N GLN A 85 -14.61 -2.68 0.18
CA GLN A 85 -13.64 -3.70 0.55
C GLN A 85 -12.60 -3.93 -0.54
N ILE A 86 -11.44 -4.42 -0.13
CA ILE A 86 -10.44 -5.02 -1.00
C ILE A 86 -10.20 -6.44 -0.48
N SER A 87 -10.45 -7.43 -1.32
CA SER A 87 -10.12 -8.83 -1.04
C SER A 87 -8.82 -9.17 -1.77
N GLY A 88 -7.82 -9.61 -1.02
CA GLY A 88 -6.45 -9.73 -1.49
C GLY A 88 -5.66 -8.42 -1.35
N ALA A 89 -4.49 -8.36 -2.00
CA ALA A 89 -3.62 -7.19 -2.06
C ALA A 89 -2.90 -6.74 -0.78
N ALA A 90 -3.00 -7.47 0.34
CA ALA A 90 -2.06 -7.23 1.45
C ALA A 90 -0.62 -7.49 0.98
N VAL A 91 0.25 -6.50 1.16
CA VAL A 91 1.68 -6.58 0.82
C VAL A 91 2.56 -6.79 2.05
N SER A 92 2.11 -6.30 3.20
CA SER A 92 2.78 -6.58 4.47
C SER A 92 1.87 -6.35 5.66
N VAL A 93 2.12 -7.07 6.75
CA VAL A 93 1.55 -6.84 8.06
C VAL A 93 2.69 -6.73 9.06
N GLY A 94 2.73 -5.60 9.78
CA GLY A 94 3.63 -5.38 10.90
C GLY A 94 2.92 -5.54 12.22
N ILE A 95 3.37 -6.46 13.07
CA ILE A 95 2.91 -6.60 14.45
C ILE A 95 4.03 -6.07 15.35
N THR A 96 3.74 -5.09 16.19
CA THR A 96 4.67 -4.53 17.16
C THR A 96 4.13 -4.76 18.56
N ILE A 97 4.88 -5.48 19.39
CA ILE A 97 4.57 -5.67 20.80
C ILE A 97 5.80 -5.29 21.61
N ASN A 98 5.61 -4.42 22.61
CA ASN A 98 6.69 -3.97 23.50
C ASN A 98 7.93 -3.45 22.75
N GLY A 99 7.72 -2.74 21.63
CA GLY A 99 8.79 -2.18 20.80
C GLY A 99 9.48 -3.16 19.83
N ILE A 100 9.11 -4.45 19.86
CA ILE A 100 9.62 -5.44 18.91
C ILE A 100 8.62 -5.58 17.76
N THR A 101 9.05 -5.23 16.55
CA THR A 101 8.25 -5.35 15.33
C THR A 101 8.61 -6.62 14.56
N LYS A 102 7.59 -7.37 14.15
CA LYS A 102 7.69 -8.46 13.17
C LYS A 102 6.87 -8.14 11.94
N LEU A 103 7.49 -8.36 10.78
CA LEU A 103 6.91 -8.13 9.46
C LEU A 103 6.60 -9.47 8.80
N TYR A 104 5.40 -9.57 8.26
CA TYR A 104 4.93 -10.68 7.46
C TYR A 104 4.56 -10.16 6.08
N ASN A 105 5.02 -10.84 5.02
CA ASN A 105 4.84 -10.37 3.64
C ASN A 105 4.25 -11.45 2.73
N THR A 106 3.76 -12.55 3.30
CA THR A 106 3.19 -13.67 2.56
C THR A 106 1.87 -14.04 3.19
N PHE A 107 0.83 -14.07 2.36
CA PHE A 107 -0.54 -14.26 2.79
C PHE A 107 -1.24 -15.19 1.82
N TYR A 108 -2.01 -16.12 2.37
CA TYR A 108 -2.92 -16.96 1.61
C TYR A 108 -4.17 -16.18 1.20
N THR A 109 -4.76 -15.43 2.14
CA THR A 109 -5.86 -14.48 1.88
C THR A 109 -5.70 -13.22 2.71
N SER A 110 -6.33 -12.14 2.27
CA SER A 110 -6.42 -10.91 3.04
C SER A 110 -7.71 -10.17 2.69
N LEU A 111 -8.16 -9.35 3.61
CA LEU A 111 -9.34 -8.51 3.44
C LEU A 111 -9.11 -7.19 4.18
N VAL A 112 -9.54 -6.09 3.59
CA VAL A 112 -9.78 -4.86 4.32
C VAL A 112 -11.13 -4.31 3.92
N GLN A 113 -11.91 -3.87 4.90
CA GLN A 113 -13.27 -3.42 4.70
C GLN A 113 -13.56 -2.22 5.59
N ASN A 114 -14.17 -1.20 5.01
CA ASN A 114 -14.88 -0.17 5.75
C ASN A 114 -16.38 -0.38 5.54
N TYR A 115 -17.14 -0.38 6.62
CA TYR A 115 -18.58 -0.41 6.64
C TYR A 115 -19.12 0.85 7.30
N ASN A 116 -20.17 1.44 6.74
CA ASN A 116 -20.88 2.57 7.30
C ASN A 116 -22.34 2.55 6.80
N ASP A 117 -23.30 2.43 7.72
CA ASP A 117 -24.74 2.40 7.40
C ASP A 117 -25.41 3.79 7.37
N GLY A 118 -24.65 4.86 7.63
CA GLY A 118 -25.14 6.23 7.72
C GLY A 118 -26.00 6.51 8.96
N GLN A 119 -26.14 5.54 9.86
CA GLN A 119 -26.95 5.64 11.07
C GLN A 119 -26.05 5.63 12.31
N LYS A 120 -25.74 4.45 12.83
CA LYS A 120 -24.98 4.27 14.06
C LYS A 120 -23.93 3.19 13.93
N HIS A 121 -23.88 2.41 12.86
CA HIS A 121 -22.96 1.28 12.78
C HIS A 121 -21.89 1.53 11.73
N THR A 122 -20.66 1.55 12.23
CA THR A 122 -19.49 1.81 11.40
C THR A 122 -18.43 0.82 11.83
N ASN A 123 -17.73 0.23 10.87
CA ASN A 123 -16.72 -0.79 11.14
C ASN A 123 -15.53 -0.60 10.20
N VAL A 124 -14.31 -0.70 10.73
CA VAL A 124 -13.11 -0.95 9.94
C VAL A 124 -12.56 -2.31 10.35
N GLN A 125 -12.41 -3.17 9.35
CA GLN A 125 -11.93 -4.53 9.51
C GLN A 125 -10.71 -4.74 8.62
N ALA A 126 -9.68 -5.39 9.16
CA ALA A 126 -8.53 -5.84 8.41
C ALA A 126 -8.17 -7.27 8.82
N GLU A 127 -7.94 -8.11 7.82
CA GLU A 127 -7.66 -9.53 7.99
C GLU A 127 -6.52 -9.98 7.09
N ALA A 128 -5.74 -10.92 7.60
CA ALA A 128 -4.72 -11.63 6.87
C ALA A 128 -4.62 -13.07 7.38
N ASN A 129 -4.67 -14.03 6.45
CA ASN A 129 -4.36 -15.43 6.73
C ASN A 129 -3.00 -15.74 6.12
N PHE A 130 -2.11 -16.33 6.92
CA PHE A 130 -0.75 -16.63 6.49
C PHE A 130 -0.67 -17.94 5.70
N ASP A 131 -1.63 -18.84 5.89
CA ASP A 131 -1.67 -20.15 5.27
C ASP A 131 -3.10 -20.61 4.95
N ASN A 132 -3.24 -21.81 4.35
CA ASN A 132 -4.53 -22.40 4.02
C ASN A 132 -5.12 -23.27 5.16
N SER A 133 -4.48 -23.29 6.35
CA SER A 133 -5.05 -24.02 7.49
C SER A 133 -6.18 -23.25 8.17
N GLY A 134 -6.20 -21.92 8.00
CA GLY A 134 -7.12 -21.02 8.70
C GLY A 134 -6.81 -20.85 10.19
N ILE A 135 -5.69 -21.41 10.67
CA ILE A 135 -5.27 -21.34 12.07
C ILE A 135 -4.29 -20.18 12.27
N HIS A 136 -3.50 -19.85 11.25
CA HIS A 136 -2.56 -18.74 11.30
C HIS A 136 -3.19 -17.52 10.66
N TYR A 137 -3.84 -16.73 11.50
CA TYR A 137 -4.65 -15.60 11.08
C TYR A 137 -4.47 -14.40 12.00
N LEU A 138 -4.82 -13.26 11.43
CA LEU A 138 -4.86 -11.98 12.09
C LEU A 138 -6.16 -11.31 11.68
N THR A 139 -6.98 -10.95 12.67
CA THR A 139 -8.27 -10.29 12.44
C THR A 139 -8.41 -9.10 13.38
N MET A 140 -8.55 -7.93 12.80
CA MET A 140 -8.82 -6.68 13.49
C MET A 140 -10.17 -6.17 13.08
N SER A 141 -10.98 -5.78 14.06
CA SER A 141 -12.28 -5.17 13.82
C SER A 141 -12.50 -4.05 14.81
N SER A 142 -12.80 -2.87 14.29
CA SER A 142 -13.13 -1.70 15.06
C SER A 142 -14.51 -1.21 14.73
N THR A 143 -15.43 -1.42 15.67
CA THR A 143 -16.82 -0.97 15.57
C THR A 143 -17.04 0.27 16.42
N ASP A 144 -17.68 1.28 15.85
CA ASP A 144 -18.18 2.42 16.62
C ASP A 144 -19.71 2.56 16.43
N ASN A 145 -20.38 2.93 17.53
CA ASN A 145 -21.83 3.08 17.66
C ASN A 145 -22.27 4.55 17.56
N VAL A 146 -21.67 5.32 16.65
CA VAL A 146 -21.86 6.78 16.59
C VAL A 146 -22.13 7.24 15.15
N THR A 147 -23.13 8.10 14.99
CA THR A 147 -23.47 8.76 13.73
C THR A 147 -22.29 9.61 13.25
N GLY A 148 -21.65 9.21 12.14
CA GLY A 148 -20.47 9.87 11.56
C GLY A 148 -19.13 9.18 11.79
N ALA A 149 -19.10 7.99 12.38
CA ALA A 149 -17.86 7.22 12.58
C ALA A 149 -17.44 6.44 11.30
N PHE A 150 -16.15 6.13 11.15
CA PHE A 150 -15.44 5.55 9.99
C PHE A 150 -15.91 5.91 8.55
N PRO A 151 -15.07 6.55 7.72
CA PRO A 151 -15.45 6.84 6.34
C PRO A 151 -15.65 5.55 5.54
N LEU A 152 -16.66 5.54 4.66
CA LEU A 152 -16.87 4.42 3.74
C LEU A 152 -15.66 4.24 2.80
N SER A 153 -14.95 5.32 2.47
CA SER A 153 -13.76 5.29 1.62
C SER A 153 -12.60 4.55 2.27
N LEU A 154 -12.01 3.60 1.55
CA LEU A 154 -10.75 2.96 1.92
C LEU A 154 -9.54 3.88 1.68
N THR A 155 -9.63 4.78 0.70
CA THR A 155 -8.51 5.63 0.30
C THR A 155 -8.48 6.98 0.99
N THR A 156 -9.47 7.31 1.82
CA THR A 156 -9.47 8.55 2.60
C THR A 156 -8.80 8.27 3.94
N ALA A 157 -7.80 9.08 4.30
CA ALA A 157 -7.15 8.96 5.60
C ALA A 157 -8.12 9.25 6.75
N TYR A 158 -7.95 8.56 7.87
CA TYR A 158 -8.77 8.76 9.07
C TYR A 158 -7.99 8.42 10.35
N ASN A 159 -8.46 8.94 11.48
CA ASN A 159 -7.92 8.68 12.80
C ASN A 159 -9.06 8.64 13.83
N PHE A 160 -9.24 7.50 14.48
CA PHE A 160 -10.27 7.29 15.49
C PHE A 160 -9.64 6.85 16.81
N THR A 161 -10.28 7.25 17.90
CA THR A 161 -9.88 6.92 19.27
C THR A 161 -11.11 6.55 20.09
N GLY A 162 -11.05 5.48 20.86
CA GLY A 162 -12.16 5.00 21.69
C GLY A 162 -12.05 3.52 22.04
N PRO A 163 -13.04 2.91 22.69
CA PRO A 163 -13.14 1.46 22.79
C PRO A 163 -13.57 0.89 21.43
N LEU A 164 -12.60 0.57 20.58
CA LEU A 164 -12.78 0.31 19.16
C LEU A 164 -12.79 -1.19 18.85
N GLY A 165 -13.61 -1.98 19.54
CA GLY A 165 -13.79 -3.40 19.24
C GLY A 165 -12.69 -4.33 19.75
N ASN A 166 -12.34 -5.36 18.96
CA ASN A 166 -11.46 -6.45 19.37
C ASN A 166 -10.48 -6.82 18.24
N GLY A 167 -9.28 -7.22 18.65
CA GLY A 167 -8.24 -7.76 17.77
C GLY A 167 -7.78 -9.13 18.25
N PHE A 168 -7.53 -10.04 17.30
CA PHE A 168 -6.91 -11.33 17.56
C PHE A 168 -5.81 -11.65 16.55
N PHE A 169 -4.75 -12.31 16.99
CA PHE A 169 -3.82 -12.98 16.09
C PHE A 169 -3.36 -14.33 16.63
N ARG A 170 -3.00 -15.21 15.70
CA ARG A 170 -2.29 -16.47 15.96
C ARG A 170 -1.27 -16.73 14.87
N LEU A 171 -0.05 -17.05 15.29
CA LEU A 171 1.09 -17.33 14.41
C LEU A 171 1.41 -18.83 14.34
N GLU A 172 2.23 -19.21 13.36
CA GLU A 172 2.65 -20.60 13.13
C GLU A 172 3.31 -21.25 14.35
N ASN A 173 4.14 -20.48 15.04
CA ASN A 173 4.85 -20.92 16.24
C ASN A 173 3.98 -20.95 17.51
N GLY A 174 2.66 -20.80 17.39
CA GLY A 174 1.72 -20.83 18.50
C GLY A 174 1.58 -19.51 19.28
N THR A 175 2.37 -18.48 18.96
CA THR A 175 2.22 -17.14 19.56
C THR A 175 0.84 -16.59 19.22
N GLN A 176 0.11 -16.10 20.22
CA GLN A 176 -1.23 -15.56 20.03
C GLN A 176 -1.53 -14.44 21.01
N ALA A 177 -2.41 -13.51 20.62
CA ALA A 177 -2.93 -12.52 21.54
C ALA A 177 -4.34 -12.06 21.20
N LEU A 178 -5.08 -11.66 22.24
CA LEU A 178 -6.30 -10.86 22.13
C LEU A 178 -6.02 -9.47 22.67
N PHE A 179 -6.50 -8.45 21.97
CA PHE A 179 -6.33 -7.07 22.40
C PHE A 179 -7.54 -6.22 22.08
N THR A 180 -7.64 -5.09 22.77
CA THR A 180 -8.69 -4.09 22.54
C THR A 180 -8.04 -2.91 21.84
N PRO A 181 -8.32 -2.70 20.53
CA PRO A 181 -7.90 -1.49 19.85
C PRO A 181 -8.48 -0.27 20.57
N THR A 182 -7.61 0.69 20.87
CA THR A 182 -8.01 2.01 21.40
C THR A 182 -7.86 3.10 20.35
N HIS A 183 -7.06 2.86 19.32
CA HIS A 183 -6.81 3.78 18.21
C HIS A 183 -6.80 3.03 16.88
N VAL A 184 -7.42 3.61 15.86
CA VAL A 184 -7.32 3.12 14.47
C VAL A 184 -7.05 4.27 13.53
N THR A 185 -5.99 4.14 12.74
CA THR A 185 -5.58 5.13 11.74
C THR A 185 -5.49 4.52 10.36
N SER A 186 -5.91 5.23 9.33
CA SER A 186 -5.61 4.92 7.94
C SER A 186 -4.86 6.05 7.28
N VAL A 187 -3.83 5.71 6.51
CA VAL A 187 -3.04 6.66 5.73
C VAL A 187 -2.84 6.11 4.32
N GLN A 188 -2.94 6.98 3.32
CA GLN A 188 -2.49 6.67 1.96
C GLN A 188 -1.01 7.02 1.83
N ILE A 189 -0.20 6.02 1.57
CA ILE A 189 1.19 6.15 1.22
C ILE A 189 1.26 6.16 -0.31
N ALA A 190 1.33 7.36 -0.87
CA ALA A 190 1.64 7.55 -2.28
C ALA A 190 2.97 6.88 -2.62
N ALA A 191 2.98 5.98 -3.62
CA ALA A 191 4.25 5.53 -4.18
C ALA A 191 5.01 6.76 -4.70
N ALA A 192 6.31 6.81 -4.42
CA ALA A 192 7.23 7.78 -5.01
C ALA A 192 7.38 7.45 -6.50
N VAL A 193 6.37 7.80 -7.30
CA VAL A 193 6.46 7.74 -8.75
C VAL A 193 7.39 8.88 -9.17
N PRO A 194 8.43 8.63 -9.99
CA PRO A 194 9.23 9.71 -10.54
C PRO A 194 8.29 10.69 -11.22
N GLU A 195 8.35 11.95 -10.81
CA GLU A 195 7.48 12.98 -11.37
C GLU A 195 7.52 12.94 -12.89
N PRO A 196 6.44 13.27 -13.62
CA PRO A 196 6.46 13.33 -15.08
C PRO A 196 7.63 14.15 -15.66
N SER A 197 8.11 15.16 -14.91
CA SER A 197 9.33 15.93 -15.18
C SER A 197 10.59 15.07 -15.20
N THR A 198 10.71 14.07 -14.33
CA THR A 198 11.82 13.12 -14.28
C THR A 198 11.88 12.27 -15.54
N TRP A 199 10.72 11.79 -16.00
CA TRP A 199 10.62 11.06 -17.27
C TRP A 199 10.95 11.95 -18.46
N ALA A 200 10.41 13.17 -18.48
CA ALA A 200 10.70 14.14 -19.53
C ALA A 200 12.19 14.46 -19.61
N LEU A 201 12.86 14.69 -18.47
CA LEU A 201 14.29 14.96 -18.39
C LEU A 201 15.14 13.76 -18.83
N MET A 202 14.71 12.54 -18.48
CA MET A 202 15.40 11.32 -18.91
C MET A 202 15.33 11.17 -20.43
N ILE A 203 14.15 11.37 -21.03
CA ILE A 203 13.94 11.36 -22.49
C ILE A 203 14.76 12.48 -23.15
N LEU A 204 14.76 13.69 -22.59
CA LEU A 204 15.55 14.82 -23.09
C LEU A 204 17.05 14.53 -23.03
N GLY A 205 17.52 13.90 -21.95
CA GLY A 205 18.90 13.46 -21.80
C GLY A 205 19.31 12.45 -22.87
N PHE A 206 18.50 11.40 -23.07
CA PHE A 206 18.75 10.41 -24.12
C PHE A 206 18.69 11.01 -25.54
N ALA A 207 17.72 11.88 -25.80
CA ALA A 207 17.62 12.60 -27.08
C ALA A 207 18.84 13.50 -27.33
N GLY A 208 19.33 14.19 -26.29
CA GLY A 208 20.53 15.03 -26.35
C GLY A 208 21.78 14.22 -26.71
N VAL A 209 22.00 13.07 -26.05
CA VAL A 209 23.14 12.18 -26.34
C VAL A 209 23.04 11.62 -27.77
N GLY A 210 21.86 11.15 -28.17
CA GLY A 210 21.61 10.66 -29.53
C GLY A 210 21.88 11.71 -30.60
N PHE A 211 21.49 12.96 -30.37
CA PHE A 211 21.74 14.08 -31.28
C PHE A 211 23.24 14.38 -31.43
N VAL A 212 23.99 14.40 -30.32
CA VAL A 212 25.45 14.64 -30.36
C VAL A 212 26.17 13.51 -31.12
N ALA A 213 25.79 12.26 -30.89
CA ALA A 213 26.35 11.11 -31.61
C ALA A 213 26.05 11.17 -33.12
N ALA A 214 24.82 11.54 -33.50
CA ALA A 214 24.42 11.69 -34.90
C ALA A 214 25.20 12.81 -35.62
N ARG A 215 25.51 13.92 -34.92
CA ARG A 215 26.31 15.02 -35.48
C ARG A 215 27.77 14.61 -35.70
N LYS A 216 28.38 13.87 -34.78
CA LYS A 216 29.77 13.40 -34.94
C LYS A 216 29.94 12.50 -36.16
N ARG A 217 29.00 11.59 -36.42
CA ARG A 217 29.05 10.69 -37.59
C ARG A 217 29.00 11.43 -38.93
N LYS A 218 28.23 12.53 -39.03
CA LYS A 218 28.18 13.34 -40.26
C LYS A 218 29.50 14.03 -40.59
N ASN A 219 30.30 14.38 -39.58
CA ASN A 219 31.59 15.03 -39.79
C ASN A 219 32.75 14.05 -40.05
N GLN A 220 32.53 12.74 -39.91
CA GLN A 220 33.54 11.71 -40.20
C GLN A 220 33.37 11.09 -41.61
N GLY A 221 32.39 11.53 -42.40
CA GLY A 221 32.12 11.01 -43.76
C GLY A 221 32.76 11.79 -44.92
N VAL A 222 33.72 12.69 -44.68
CA VAL A 222 34.38 13.50 -45.74
C VAL A 222 35.90 13.26 -45.81
N GLY A 223 36.42 12.21 -45.16
CA GLY A 223 37.85 11.88 -45.22
C GLY A 223 38.07 10.42 -45.55
N LEU A 224 37.93 10.03 -46.82
CA LEU A 224 38.59 8.89 -47.48
C LEU A 224 38.25 8.93 -48.98
N ALA A 225 38.86 9.90 -49.66
CA ALA A 225 39.08 9.90 -51.11
C ALA A 225 40.36 10.71 -51.36
N ALA A 226 41.50 10.04 -51.26
CA ALA A 226 42.80 10.47 -51.80
C ALA A 226 43.65 9.21 -51.96
#